data_AF-V2UTK1-F1
#
_entry.id   AF-V2UTK1-F1
#
_cell.length_a   1.000
_cell.length_b   1.000
_cell.length_c   1.000
_cell.angle_alpha   90.00
_cell.angle_beta   90.00
_cell.angle_gamma   90.00
#
_symmetry.space_group_name_H-M   'P 1'
#
loop_
_entity.id
_entity.type
_entity.pdbx_description
1 polymer ?
#
loop_
_entity_poly.entity_id
_entity_poly.type
_entity_poly.pdbx_seq_one_letter_code
_entity_poly.pdbx_strand_id
1 'polypeptide(L)' 'MKDFQADTYIVDENIADTMSWLLQHQDCFDELHFDVQQQELTVTHVAGVDQIRVGMYLTAKYGILVTS' A
#
# COMPACT_ATOMS: atom_id res chain seq x y z
N MET A 1 -15.88 -2.63 10.36
CA MET A 1 -14.47 -2.96 10.67
C MET A 1 -13.84 -3.34 9.35
N LYS A 2 -12.75 -2.68 8.94
CA LYS A 2 -12.04 -3.06 7.71
C LYS A 2 -11.32 -4.39 7.94
N ASP A 3 -11.29 -5.22 6.92
CA ASP A 3 -10.53 -6.46 6.95
C ASP A 3 -9.11 -6.20 6.47
N PHE A 4 -8.17 -6.10 7.43
CA PHE A 4 -6.77 -5.83 7.13
C PHE A 4 -5.97 -7.08 6.72
N GLN A 5 -6.59 -8.27 6.73
CA GLN A 5 -6.00 -9.52 6.25
C GLN A 5 -6.51 -9.92 4.86
N ALA A 6 -7.44 -9.16 4.29
CA ALA A 6 -7.90 -9.40 2.95
C ALA A 6 -6.74 -9.18 1.96
N ASP A 7 -6.63 -10.06 0.96
CA ASP A 7 -5.62 -9.96 -0.12
C ASP A 7 -5.73 -8.68 -0.95
N THR A 8 -6.77 -7.87 -0.74
CA THR A 8 -7.06 -6.68 -1.53
C THR A 8 -7.54 -5.54 -0.66
N TYR A 9 -7.17 -4.31 -1.02
CA TYR A 9 -7.51 -3.12 -0.25
C TYR A 9 -7.75 -1.91 -1.17
N ILE A 10 -8.77 -1.11 -0.89
CA ILE A 10 -9.01 0.14 -1.60
C ILE A 10 -8.45 1.26 -0.72
N VAL A 11 -7.52 2.05 -1.28
CA VAL A 11 -6.93 3.18 -0.58
C VAL A 11 -7.99 4.25 -0.37
N ASP A 12 -8.20 4.63 0.88
CA ASP A 12 -9.07 5.74 1.25
C ASP A 12 -8.28 6.88 1.90
N GLU A 13 -9.00 7.93 2.32
CA GLU A 13 -8.42 9.14 2.90
C GLU A 13 -7.69 8.88 4.23
N ASN A 14 -7.95 7.74 4.90
CA ASN A 14 -7.27 7.38 6.13
C ASN A 14 -5.97 6.62 5.83
N ILE A 15 -4.87 7.36 5.74
CA ILE A 15 -3.54 6.79 5.48
C ILE A 15 -3.11 5.76 6.52
N ALA A 16 -3.56 5.88 7.77
CA ALA A 16 -3.22 4.93 8.83
C ALA A 16 -3.82 3.55 8.57
N ASP A 17 -5.00 3.49 7.95
CA ASP A 17 -5.64 2.22 7.58
C ASP A 17 -4.87 1.56 6.42
N THR A 18 -4.45 2.35 5.44
CA THR A 18 -3.61 1.90 4.32
C THR A 18 -2.25 1.38 4.81
N MET A 19 -1.60 2.11 5.71
CA MET A 19 -0.35 1.66 6.34
C MET A 19 -0.56 0.39 7.16
N SER A 20 -1.66 0.30 7.91
CA SER A 20 -1.98 -0.90 8.70
C SER A 20 -2.13 -2.13 7.82
N TRP A 21 -2.82 -2.00 6.68
CA TRP A 21 -2.95 -3.08 5.70
C TRP A 21 -1.58 -3.49 5.12
N LEU A 22 -0.74 -2.53 4.72
CA LEU A 22 0.60 -2.80 4.19
C LEU A 22 1.49 -3.51 5.22
N LEU A 23 1.41 -3.10 6.50
CA LEU A 23 2.17 -3.74 7.58
C LEU A 23 1.72 -5.18 7.88
N GLN A 24 0.50 -5.58 7.49
CA GLN A 24 0.06 -6.99 7.56
C GLN A 24 0.54 -7.82 6.36
N HIS A 25 0.90 -7.19 5.25
CA HIS A 25 1.32 -7.83 3.99
C HIS A 25 2.75 -7.42 3.60
N GLN A 26 3.70 -7.50 4.54
CA GLN A 26 5.10 -7.11 4.29
C GLN A 26 5.82 -7.98 3.26
N ASP A 27 5.21 -9.10 2.86
CA ASP A 27 5.71 -10.00 1.83
C ASP A 27 5.44 -9.51 0.41
N CYS A 28 4.63 -8.45 0.21
CA CYS A 28 4.33 -7.92 -1.13
C CYS A 28 5.24 -6.77 -1.60
N PHE A 29 6.15 -6.28 -0.75
CA PHE A 29 7.09 -5.20 -1.07
C PHE A 29 8.44 -5.32 -0.34
N ASP A 30 9.44 -4.55 -0.80
CA ASP A 30 10.79 -4.53 -0.25
C ASP A 30 11.01 -3.35 0.73
N GLU A 31 10.44 -2.17 0.42
CA GLU A 31 10.58 -0.96 1.24
C GLU A 31 9.29 -0.15 1.28
N LEU A 32 8.97 0.43 2.43
CA LEU A 32 7.87 1.39 2.62
C LEU A 32 8.43 2.72 3.10
N HIS A 33 8.11 3.79 2.38
CA HIS A 33 8.54 5.15 2.68
C HIS A 33 7.33 6.07 2.86
N PHE A 34 7.31 6.85 3.93
CA PHE A 34 6.28 7.85 4.16
C PHE A 34 6.90 9.24 4.33
N ASP A 35 6.63 10.13 3.37
CA ASP A 35 6.99 11.54 3.45
C ASP A 35 5.90 12.30 4.22
N VAL A 36 6.23 12.68 5.47
CA VAL A 36 5.32 13.41 6.35
C VAL A 36 5.05 14.85 5.90
N GLN A 37 5.95 15.47 5.12
CA GLN A 37 5.79 16.84 4.65
C GLN A 37 4.79 16.90 3.50
N GLN A 38 4.86 15.93 2.60
CA GLN A 38 3.98 15.85 1.43
C GLN A 38 2.74 14.96 1.67
N GLN A 39 2.72 14.22 2.78
CA GLN A 39 1.73 13.17 3.06
C GLN A 39 1.69 12.11 1.96
N GLU A 40 2.86 11.73 1.45
CA GLU A 40 3.00 10.77 0.36
C GLU A 40 3.51 9.43 0.88
N LEU A 41 2.81 8.36 0.52
CA LEU A 41 3.18 6.99 0.82
C LEU A 41 3.71 6.33 -0.45
N THR A 42 4.91 5.79 -0.36
CA THR A 42 5.62 5.19 -1.49
C THR A 42 6.08 3.79 -1.10
N VAL A 43 5.95 2.84 -2.01
CA VAL A 43 6.33 1.45 -1.78
C VAL A 43 7.26 0.98 -2.91
N THR A 44 8.37 0.37 -2.53
CA THR A 44 9.35 -0.22 -3.46
C THR A 44 9.15 -1.72 -3.50
N HIS A 45 9.15 -2.30 -4.70
CA HIS A 45 9.09 -3.75 -4.94
C HIS A 45 9.87 -4.11 -6.22
N VAL A 46 9.93 -5.40 -6.56
CA VAL A 46 10.66 -5.90 -7.75
C VAL A 46 10.33 -5.19 -9.08
N ALA A 47 9.09 -4.72 -9.28
CA ALA A 47 8.68 -4.04 -10.51
C ALA A 47 8.99 -2.53 -10.55
N GLY A 48 9.54 -1.96 -9.47
CA GLY A 48 9.80 -0.53 -9.34
C GLY A 48 9.24 0.08 -8.06
N VAL A 49 8.89 1.35 -8.13
CA VAL A 49 8.41 2.16 -7.00
C VAL A 49 7.03 2.70 -7.32
N ASP A 50 6.06 2.40 -6.47
CA ASP A 50 4.68 2.88 -6.58
C ASP A 50 4.38 3.94 -5.53
N GLN A 51 3.73 5.01 -5.96
CA GLN A 51 3.17 6.01 -5.06
C GLN A 51 1.70 5.69 -4.80
N ILE A 52 1.36 5.45 -3.53
CA ILE A 52 0.03 5.05 -3.08
C ILE A 52 -0.86 6.28 -2.93
N ARG A 53 -2.03 6.28 -3.59
CA ARG A 53 -2.98 7.39 -3.62
C ARG A 53 -4.41 6.91 -3.38
N VAL A 54 -5.25 7.80 -2.83
CA VAL A 54 -6.67 7.54 -2.62
C VAL A 54 -7.35 7.08 -3.91
N GLY A 55 -8.14 6.01 -3.82
CA GLY A 55 -8.84 5.37 -4.92
C GLY A 55 -8.05 4.27 -5.63
N MET A 56 -6.75 4.08 -5.34
CA MET A 56 -5.99 2.95 -5.88
C MET A 56 -6.45 1.63 -5.26
N TYR A 57 -6.34 0.55 -6.04
CA TYR A 57 -6.60 -0.81 -5.58
C TYR A 57 -5.29 -1.53 -5.33
N LEU A 58 -5.07 -1.96 -4.09
CA LEU A 58 -3.89 -2.70 -3.67
C LEU A 58 -4.18 -4.20 -3.69
N THR A 59 -3.17 -5.00 -4.03
CA THR A 59 -3.22 -6.45 -3.91
C THR A 59 -2.01 -6.98 -3.17
N ALA A 60 -2.19 -7.98 -2.32
CA ALA A 60 -1.12 -8.65 -1.58
C ALA A 60 -0.28 -9.59 -2.47
N LYS A 61 -0.11 -9.25 -3.75
CA LYS A 61 0.68 -10.03 -4.71
C LYS A 61 2.01 -9.35 -4.90
N TYR A 62 3.08 -10.05 -4.55
CA TYR A 62 4.44 -9.57 -4.74
C TYR A 62 4.70 -9.21 -6.21
N GLY A 63 5.14 -7.98 -6.45
CA GLY A 63 5.43 -7.43 -7.78
C GLY A 63 4.23 -6.84 -8.54
N ILE A 64 3.01 -6.89 -8.00
CA ILE A 64 1.82 -6.21 -8.54
C ILE A 64 1.04 -5.60 -7.37
N LEU A 65 1.69 -4.72 -6.61
CA LEU A 65 1.10 -4.13 -5.42
C LEU A 65 -0.07 -3.20 -5.78
N VAL A 66 0.12 -2.30 -6.76
CA VAL A 66 -0.92 -1.39 -7.24
C VAL A 66 -1.55 -1.94 -8.51
N THR A 67 -2.88 -1.95 -8.54
CA THR A 67 -3.69 -2.30 -9.71
C THR A 67 -4.72 -1.20 -9.97
N SER A 68 -4.97 -0.92 -11.25
CA SER A 68 -5.91 0.13 -11.72
C SER A 68 -7.37 -0.30 -11.67
#